data_AF-A0A8J4YPA0-F1
#
_entry.id   AF-A0A8J4YPA0-F1
#
_cell.length_a   1.000
_cell.length_b   1.000
_cell.length_c   1.000
_cell.angle_alpha   90.00
_cell.angle_beta   90.00
_cell.angle_gamma   90.00
#
_symmetry.space_group_name_H-M   'P 1'
#
loop_
_entity.id
_entity.type
_entity.pdbx_description
1 polymer ?
#
loop_
_entity_poly.entity_id
_entity_poly.type
_entity_poly.pdbx_seq_one_letter_code
_entity_poly.pdbx_strand_id
1 'polypeptide(L)'
;MAKTEPHAAYSAFTHGLQHRWSFVKRTIPGTSLLLRPLENSIRNTFLLVLLRSHIMGDNERALLRLPPRLGGMGITSLKRLPDEENLNSINLTSSLTEKNHSSRRKW
;
A
#
# COMPACT_ATOMS: atom_id res chain seq x y z
N MET A 1 3.46 -13.06 -17.80
CA MET A 1 2.27 -12.26 -17.50
C MET A 1 2.48 -10.79 -17.77
N ALA A 2 3.22 -9.99 -16.99
CA ALA A 2 3.33 -8.55 -17.27
C ALA A 2 3.90 -8.16 -18.65
N LYS A 3 4.83 -8.95 -19.22
CA LYS A 3 5.38 -8.72 -20.57
C LYS A 3 4.36 -8.98 -21.69
N THR A 4 3.51 -9.99 -21.50
CA THR A 4 2.56 -10.49 -22.49
C THR A 4 1.20 -9.80 -22.37
N GLU A 5 0.73 -9.59 -21.14
CA GLU A 5 -0.59 -9.08 -20.78
C GLU A 5 -0.47 -8.07 -19.61
N PRO A 6 -0.07 -6.82 -19.89
CA PRO A 6 0.15 -5.82 -18.85
C PRO A 6 -1.12 -5.44 -18.09
N HIS A 7 -2.28 -5.43 -18.77
CA HIS A 7 -3.58 -5.14 -18.15
C HIS A 7 -3.99 -6.22 -17.14
N ALA A 8 -3.88 -7.49 -17.51
CA ALA A 8 -4.18 -8.60 -16.60
C ALA A 8 -3.24 -8.58 -15.37
N ALA A 9 -1.95 -8.33 -15.60
CA ALA A 9 -0.97 -8.21 -14.52
C ALA A 9 -1.27 -7.02 -13.59
N TYR A 10 -1.67 -5.87 -14.14
CA TYR A 10 -2.10 -4.71 -13.37
C TYR A 10 -3.33 -5.03 -12.51
N SER A 11 -4.38 -5.61 -13.09
CA SER A 11 -5.60 -5.96 -12.36
C SER A 11 -5.35 -7.00 -11.27
N ALA A 12 -4.56 -8.03 -11.54
CA ALA A 12 -4.20 -9.02 -10.53
C ALA A 12 -3.40 -8.40 -9.37
N PHE A 13 -2.55 -7.42 -9.67
CA PHE A 13 -1.78 -6.70 -8.67
C PHE A 13 -2.67 -5.82 -7.79
N THR A 14 -3.50 -4.97 -8.39
CA THR A 14 -4.33 -4.00 -7.65
C THR A 14 -5.45 -4.69 -6.87
N HIS A 15 -6.13 -5.68 -7.47
CA HIS A 15 -7.24 -6.38 -6.82
C HIS A 15 -6.80 -7.56 -5.95
N GLY A 16 -5.63 -8.15 -6.18
CA GLY A 16 -5.17 -9.32 -5.43
C GLY A 16 -4.06 -8.99 -4.43
N LEU A 17 -2.89 -8.59 -4.93
CA LEU A 17 -1.66 -8.52 -4.15
C LEU A 17 -1.60 -7.30 -3.22
N GLN A 18 -2.03 -6.14 -3.72
CA GLN A 18 -1.93 -4.86 -3.01
C GLN A 18 -2.70 -4.86 -1.68
N HIS A 19 -3.86 -5.53 -1.61
CA HIS A 19 -4.67 -5.60 -0.40
C HIS A 19 -3.98 -6.34 0.74
N ARG A 20 -3.21 -7.40 0.44
CA ARG A 20 -2.46 -8.17 1.44
C ARG A 20 -1.41 -7.31 2.14
N TRP A 21 -0.70 -6.48 1.38
CA TRP A 21 0.31 -5.61 1.95
C TRP A 21 -0.27 -4.41 2.70
N SER A 22 -1.43 -3.90 2.26
CA SER A 22 -2.19 -2.90 3.03
C SER A 22 -2.65 -3.44 4.38
N PHE A 23 -3.01 -4.72 4.47
CA PHE A 23 -3.31 -5.34 5.76
C PHE A 23 -2.05 -5.40 6.65
N VAL A 24 -0.95 -5.95 6.15
CA VAL A 24 0.32 -6.04 6.90
C VAL A 24 0.80 -4.69 7.43
N LYS A 25 0.71 -3.64 6.61
CA LYS A 25 1.06 -2.26 6.99
C LYS A 25 0.22 -1.75 8.15
N ARG A 26 -1.07 -2.09 8.21
CA ARG A 26 -1.98 -1.62 9.26
C ARG A 26 -1.86 -2.41 10.56
N THR A 27 -1.45 -3.67 10.50
CA THR A 27 -1.48 -4.54 11.69
C THR A 27 -0.12 -4.75 12.34
N ILE A 28 0.97 -4.51 11.61
CA ILE A 28 2.32 -4.80 12.10
C ILE A 28 3.19 -3.52 12.03
N PRO A 29 3.49 -2.88 13.18
CA PRO A 29 4.39 -1.73 13.23
C PRO A 29 5.82 -2.12 12.82
N GLY A 30 6.59 -1.17 12.27
CA GLY A 30 8.01 -1.38 11.98
C GLY A 30 8.31 -2.26 10.75
N THR A 31 7.30 -2.60 9.94
CA THR A 31 7.47 -3.42 8.73
C THR A 31 8.13 -2.69 7.56
N SER A 32 8.37 -1.38 7.68
CA SER A 32 8.95 -0.55 6.61
C SER A 32 10.27 -1.12 6.08
N LEU A 33 11.18 -1.57 6.95
CA LEU A 33 12.47 -2.14 6.53
C LEU A 33 12.31 -3.42 5.71
N LEU A 34 11.37 -4.29 6.10
CA LEU A 34 11.11 -5.56 5.42
C LEU A 34 10.42 -5.36 4.06
N LEU A 35 9.63 -4.29 3.93
CA LEU A 35 8.91 -3.97 2.69
C LEU A 35 9.75 -3.17 1.68
N ARG A 36 10.89 -2.60 2.08
CA ARG A 36 11.83 -1.91 1.18
C ARG A 36 12.30 -2.77 -0.02
N PRO A 37 12.83 -3.99 0.15
CA PRO A 37 13.27 -4.82 -0.98
C PRO A 37 12.11 -5.18 -1.92
N LEU A 38 10.91 -5.36 -1.36
CA LEU A 38 9.70 -5.61 -2.13
C LEU A 38 9.30 -4.38 -2.96
N GLU A 39 9.30 -3.18 -2.37
CA GLU A 39 9.06 -1.93 -3.12
C GLU A 39 10.06 -1.74 -4.25
N ASN A 40 11.35 -2.03 -3.99
CA ASN A 40 12.38 -1.94 -5.02
C ASN A 40 12.11 -2.91 -6.18
N SER A 41 11.65 -4.13 -5.88
CA SER A 41 11.28 -5.11 -6.91
C SER A 41 10.04 -4.68 -7.72
N ILE A 42 9.03 -4.13 -7.04
CA ILE A 42 7.85 -3.57 -7.72
C ILE A 42 8.27 -2.43 -8.64
N ARG A 43 9.13 -1.52 -8.17
CA ARG A 43 9.58 -0.38 -8.97
C ARG A 43 10.47 -0.78 -10.14
N ASN A 44 11.50 -1.57 -9.88
CA ASN A 44 12.58 -1.84 -10.84
C ASN A 44 12.30 -3.05 -11.74
N THR A 45 11.27 -3.84 -11.45
CA THR A 45 10.94 -5.01 -12.27
C THR A 45 9.51 -4.96 -12.75
N PHE A 46 8.54 -4.81 -11.83
CA PHE A 46 7.13 -4.85 -12.21
C PHE A 46 6.70 -3.60 -12.98
N LEU A 47 6.91 -2.40 -12.44
CA LEU A 47 6.49 -1.14 -13.06
C LEU A 47 7.21 -0.86 -14.38
N LEU A 48 8.52 -1.14 -14.46
CA LEU A 48 9.27 -0.99 -15.71
C LEU A 48 8.67 -1.83 -16.83
N VAL A 49 8.34 -3.10 -16.54
CA VAL A 49 7.74 -4.01 -17.52
C VAL A 49 6.30 -3.61 -17.84
N LEU A 50 5.53 -3.21 -16.83
CA LEU A 50 4.12 -2.86 -16.97
C LEU A 50 3.90 -1.62 -17.84
N LEU A 51 4.73 -0.60 -17.63
CA LEU A 51 4.67 0.68 -18.36
C LEU A 51 5.54 0.70 -19.61
N ARG A 52 6.33 -0.37 -19.85
CA ARG A 52 7.31 -0.45 -20.95
C ARG A 52 8.20 0.80 -21.01
N SER A 53 8.60 1.28 -19.84
CA SER A 53 9.24 2.59 -19.68
C SER A 53 10.62 2.48 -19.00
N HIS A 54 11.29 3.61 -18.91
CA HIS A 54 12.60 3.77 -18.29
C HIS A 54 12.54 3.73 -16.77
N ILE A 55 13.72 3.74 -16.13
CA ILE A 55 13.84 3.77 -14.67
C ILE A 55 13.12 5.00 -14.13
N MET A 56 11.99 4.75 -13.44
CA MET A 56 11.15 5.80 -12.88
C MET A 56 11.89 6.56 -11.78
N GLY A 57 11.78 7.88 -11.76
CA GLY A 57 12.16 8.77 -10.66
C GLY A 57 11.14 8.74 -9.50
N ASP A 58 11.48 9.38 -8.38
CA ASP A 58 10.62 9.38 -7.19
C ASP A 58 9.31 10.14 -7.39
N ASN A 59 9.34 11.19 -8.23
CA ASN A 59 8.15 11.96 -8.58
C ASN A 59 7.18 11.13 -9.43
N GLU A 60 7.67 10.43 -10.44
CA GLU A 60 6.86 9.53 -11.27
C GLU A 60 6.27 8.41 -10.42
N ARG A 61 7.06 7.83 -9.51
CA ARG A 61 6.56 6.83 -8.58
C ARG A 61 5.48 7.38 -7.65
N ALA A 62 5.62 8.62 -7.20
CA ALA A 62 4.63 9.29 -6.36
C ALA A 62 3.32 9.54 -7.14
N LEU A 63 3.40 9.91 -8.43
CA LEU A 63 2.23 10.05 -9.30
C LEU A 63 1.52 8.71 -9.50
N LEU A 64 2.24 7.63 -9.83
CA LEU A 64 1.66 6.30 -10.03
C LEU A 64 0.96 5.74 -8.78
N ARG A 65 1.38 6.20 -7.59
CA ARG A 65 0.73 5.84 -6.33
C ARG A 65 -0.65 6.45 -6.17
N LEU A 66 -0.90 7.63 -6.74
CA LEU A 66 -2.18 8.31 -6.59
C LEU A 66 -3.30 7.49 -7.24
N PRO A 67 -4.54 7.54 -6.73
CA PRO A 67 -5.66 6.86 -7.37
C PRO A 67 -5.96 7.48 -8.76
N PRO A 68 -6.65 6.74 -9.65
CA PRO A 68 -7.01 7.24 -10.99
C PRO A 68 -7.74 8.59 -11.00
N ARG A 69 -8.59 8.84 -9.99
CA ARG A 69 -9.29 10.13 -9.81
C ARG A 69 -8.36 11.34 -9.55
N LEU A 70 -7.10 11.09 -9.20
CA LEU A 70 -6.05 12.09 -9.02
C LEU A 70 -4.96 11.98 -10.10
N GLY A 71 -5.25 11.31 -11.22
CA GLY A 71 -4.31 11.16 -12.35
C GLY A 71 -3.21 10.12 -12.15
N GLY A 72 -3.32 9.24 -11.14
CA GLY A 72 -2.38 8.14 -10.92
C GLY A 72 -2.91 6.76 -11.27
N MET A 73 -2.24 5.71 -10.79
CA MET A 73 -2.56 4.31 -11.09
C MET A 73 -3.00 3.50 -9.86
N GLY A 74 -3.13 4.12 -8.69
CA GLY A 74 -3.53 3.49 -7.45
C GLY A 74 -2.55 2.42 -6.94
N ILE A 75 -1.33 2.35 -7.49
CA ILE A 75 -0.30 1.38 -7.12
C ILE A 75 0.38 1.88 -5.85
N THR A 76 -0.08 1.41 -4.70
CA THR A 76 0.35 1.93 -3.40
C THR A 76 1.87 1.76 -3.20
N SER A 77 2.55 2.77 -2.63
CA SER A 77 3.98 2.63 -2.26
C SER A 77 4.13 1.99 -0.89
N LEU A 78 5.04 1.03 -0.76
CA LEU A 78 5.28 0.33 0.50
C LEU A 78 6.31 1.02 1.41
N LYS A 79 7.07 2.00 0.89
CA LYS A 79 8.16 2.68 1.63
C LYS A 79 7.71 3.73 2.67
N ARG A 80 6.62 4.45 2.41
CA ARG A 80 6.27 5.69 3.16
C ARG A 80 5.03 5.56 4.04
N LEU A 81 4.22 4.52 3.82
CA LEU A 81 2.89 4.36 4.41
C LEU A 81 2.72 3.39 5.61
N PRO A 82 3.64 2.47 5.95
CA PRO A 82 3.34 1.48 7.00
C PRO A 82 2.99 2.13 8.34
N ASP A 83 3.78 3.10 8.77
CA ASP A 83 3.63 3.70 10.10
C ASP A 83 2.43 4.65 10.17
N GLU A 84 2.16 5.41 9.10
CA GLU A 84 0.97 6.27 9.00
C GLU A 84 -0.33 5.45 8.92
N GLU A 85 -0.35 4.35 8.17
CA GLU A 85 -1.54 3.50 8.05
C GLU A 85 -1.85 2.75 9.35
N ASN A 86 -0.82 2.29 10.05
CA ASN A 86 -0.97 1.70 11.38
C ASN A 86 -1.49 2.73 12.38
N LEU A 87 -0.89 3.92 12.43
CA LEU A 87 -1.32 5.01 13.32
C LEU A 87 -2.77 5.42 13.04
N ASN A 88 -3.14 5.54 11.76
CA ASN A 88 -4.52 5.85 11.39
C ASN A 88 -5.49 4.74 11.83
N SER A 89 -5.08 3.47 11.75
CA SER A 89 -5.89 2.35 12.25
C SER A 89 -6.12 2.41 13.77
N ILE A 90 -5.09 2.78 14.53
CA ILE A 90 -5.16 2.95 15.99
C ILE A 90 -6.09 4.13 16.32
N ASN A 91 -5.94 5.26 15.63
CA ASN A 91 -6.76 6.44 15.85
C ASN A 91 -8.24 6.20 15.53
N LEU A 92 -8.56 5.41 14.51
CA LEU A 92 -9.94 5.06 14.18
C LEU A 92 -10.58 4.14 15.25
N THR A 93 -9.79 3.26 15.84
CA THR A 93 -10.27 2.25 16.81
C THR A 93 -10.22 2.71 18.28
N SER A 94 -9.56 3.82 18.58
CA SER A 94 -9.49 4.38 19.94
C SER A 94 -10.88 4.72 20.51
N SER A 95 -11.72 5.40 19.73
CA SER A 95 -13.07 5.80 20.14
C SER A 95 -13.99 4.62 20.51
N LEU A 96 -13.83 3.48 19.84
CA LEU A 96 -14.57 2.24 20.12
C LEU A 96 -14.03 1.57 21.39
N THR A 97 -12.71 1.54 21.54
CA THR A 97 -12.04 0.97 22.72
C THR A 97 -12.42 1.72 24.00
N GLU A 98 -12.47 3.06 23.95
CA GLU A 98 -12.92 3.90 25.07
C GLU A 98 -14.37 3.62 25.49
N LYS A 99 -15.28 3.44 24.53
CA LYS A 99 -16.69 3.08 24.80
C LYS A 99 -16.83 1.69 25.43
N ASN A 100 -16.04 0.72 24.98
CA ASN A 100 -16.02 -0.61 25.57
C ASN A 100 -15.49 -0.59 27.01
N HIS A 101 -14.44 0.18 27.31
CA HIS A 101 -13.89 0.30 28.67
C HIS A 101 -14.82 1.07 29.64
N SER A 102 -15.59 2.04 29.15
CA SER A 102 -16.59 2.76 29.97
C SER A 102 -17.84 1.91 30.25
N SER A 103 -18.27 1.06 29.31
CA SER A 103 -19.37 0.11 29.56
C SER A 103 -18.97 -1.00 30.52
N ARG A 104 -17.73 -1.50 30.48
CA ARG A 104 -17.24 -2.55 31.39
C ARG A 104 -17.04 -2.09 32.84
N ARG A 105 -16.96 -0.78 33.10
CA ARG A 105 -16.84 -0.21 34.46
C ARG A 105 -18.18 0.04 35.15
N LYS A 106 -19.31 -0.16 34.47
CA LYS A 106 -20.67 0.04 35.01
C LYS A 106 -21.34 -1.25 35.52
N TRP A 107 -20.61 -2.36 35.56
CA TRP A 107 -21.06 -3.66 36.09
C TRP A 107 -20.07 -4.15 37.15
#